data_AF-R9LUT9-F1
#
_entry.id   AF-R9LUT9-F1
#
_cell.length_a   1.000
_cell.length_b   1.000
_cell.length_c   1.000
_cell.angle_alpha   90.00
_cell.angle_beta   90.00
_cell.angle_gamma   90.00
#
_symmetry.space_group_name_H-M   'P 1'
#
loop_
_entity.id
_entity.type
_entity.pdbx_description
1 polymer ?
#
loop_
_entity_poly.entity_id
_entity_poly.type
_entity_poly.pdbx_seq_one_letter_code
_entity_poly.pdbx_strand_id
1 'polypeptide(L)'
;MAKCRGCGKEIIWIKTATGKAMPCDPEPVTYWQTAGGKRRIVTPNGEVIACELDGSPDRATGIGYIPHWATCPAAGRFHKGGSHGMRP
;
A
#
# COMPACT_ATOMS: atom_id res chain seq x y z
N MET A 1 -13.76 -12.05 5.98
CA MET A 1 -13.01 -10.83 5.60
C MET A 1 -12.23 -10.34 6.80
N ALA A 2 -10.97 -9.92 6.63
CA ALA A 2 -10.20 -9.37 7.74
C ALA A 2 -10.50 -7.88 7.93
N LYS A 3 -10.40 -7.39 9.17
CA LYS A 3 -10.60 -5.97 9.50
C LYS A 3 -9.39 -5.43 10.23
N CYS A 4 -9.03 -4.19 9.94
CA CYS A 4 -7.99 -3.48 10.66
C CYS A 4 -8.42 -3.28 12.12
N ARG A 5 -7.56 -3.72 13.05
CA ARG A 5 -7.81 -3.59 14.50
C ARG A 5 -7.82 -2.15 14.99
N GLY A 6 -7.26 -1.21 14.21
CA GLY A 6 -7.12 0.18 14.62
C GLY A 6 -8.26 1.08 14.15
N CYS A 7 -8.69 0.92 12.89
CA CYS A 7 -9.73 1.75 12.30
C CYS A 7 -11.02 0.99 11.93
N GLY A 8 -11.04 -0.34 12.04
CA GLY A 8 -12.21 -1.18 11.73
C GLY A 8 -12.50 -1.40 10.25
N LYS A 9 -11.78 -0.73 9.33
CA LYS A 9 -11.93 -0.91 7.88
C LYS A 9 -11.55 -2.32 7.44
N GLU A 10 -12.15 -2.79 6.35
CA GLU A 10 -11.82 -4.07 5.75
C GLU A 10 -10.43 -4.04 5.14
N ILE A 11 -9.72 -5.17 5.26
CA ILE A 11 -8.38 -5.35 4.73
C ILE A 11 -8.25 -6.73 4.10
N ILE A 12 -7.37 -6.83 3.11
CA ILE A 12 -6.88 -8.10 2.57
C ILE A 12 -5.42 -8.29 2.99
N TRP A 13 -5.00 -9.55 3.08
CA TRP A 13 -3.62 -9.91 3.40
C TRP A 13 -2.93 -10.42 2.14
N ILE A 14 -1.97 -9.65 1.63
CA ILE A 14 -1.17 -10.05 0.48
C ILE A 14 0.16 -10.58 0.99
N LYS A 15 0.52 -11.81 0.59
CA LYS A 15 1.83 -12.37 0.94
C LYS A 15 2.90 -11.67 0.10
N THR A 16 3.79 -10.93 0.77
CA THR A 16 4.90 -10.25 0.10
C THR A 16 5.97 -11.24 -0.35
N ALA A 17 6.82 -10.83 -1.29
CA ALA A 17 7.98 -11.61 -1.72
C ALA A 17 8.91 -12.00 -0.55
N THR A 18 8.93 -11.20 0.53
CA THR A 18 9.68 -11.50 1.77
C THR A 18 9.02 -12.54 2.68
N GLY A 19 7.89 -13.12 2.26
CA GLY A 19 7.14 -14.13 3.01
C GLY A 19 6.19 -13.56 4.07
N LYS A 20 6.28 -12.27 4.40
CA LYS A 20 5.39 -11.60 5.35
C LYS A 20 4.07 -11.20 4.70
N ALA A 21 2.96 -11.32 5.42
CA ALA A 21 1.67 -10.82 4.98
C ALA A 21 1.57 -9.30 5.21
N MET A 22 1.17 -8.55 4.18
CA MET A 22 0.95 -7.10 4.24
C MET A 22 -0.55 -6.82 4.23
N PRO A 23 -1.08 -6.03 5.18
CA PRO A 23 -2.46 -5.57 5.13
C PRO A 23 -2.60 -4.51 4.03
N CYS A 24 -3.52 -4.74 3.10
CA CYS A 24 -3.85 -3.83 2.00
C CYS A 24 -5.35 -3.54 1.98
N ASP A 25 -5.73 -2.41 1.39
CA ASP A 25 -7.12 -2.10 1.13
C ASP A 25 -7.69 -3.09 0.10
N PRO A 26 -8.96 -3.52 0.25
CA PRO A 26 -9.56 -4.54 -0.61
C PRO A 26 -9.85 -4.03 -2.04
N GLU A 27 -9.95 -2.71 -2.21
CA GLU A 27 -10.25 -2.09 -3.49
C GLU A 27 -9.00 -2.07 -4.39
N PRO A 28 -9.03 -2.75 -5.55
CA PRO A 28 -7.94 -2.69 -6.51
C PRO A 28 -7.86 -1.31 -7.17
N VAL A 29 -6.63 -0.83 -7.40
CA VAL A 29 -6.36 0.43 -8.09
C VAL A 29 -5.42 0.22 -9.26
N THR A 30 -5.62 0.96 -10.33
CA THR A 30 -4.65 1.07 -11.42
C THR A 30 -3.46 1.90 -10.95
N TYR A 31 -2.25 1.49 -11.34
CA TYR A 31 -1.04 2.22 -11.01
C TYR A 31 -0.15 2.42 -12.24
N TRP A 32 0.66 3.47 -12.18
CA TRP A 32 1.70 3.78 -13.16
C TRP A 32 3.04 3.70 -12.46
N GLN A 33 3.84 2.70 -12.82
CA GLN A 33 5.17 2.52 -12.23
C GLN A 33 6.09 3.63 -12.69
N THR A 34 6.62 4.38 -11.72
CA THR A 34 7.53 5.49 -11.98
C THR A 34 8.69 5.42 -11.01
N ALA A 35 9.89 5.62 -11.54
CA ALA A 35 11.08 5.79 -10.69
C ALA A 35 10.91 7.06 -9.85
N GLY A 36 10.71 6.89 -8.54
CA GLY A 36 10.47 8.00 -7.60
C GLY A 36 9.01 8.29 -7.27
N GLY A 37 8.08 7.42 -7.67
CA GLY A 37 6.67 7.67 -7.44
C GLY A 37 6.32 7.90 -5.96
N LYS A 38 5.41 8.84 -5.70
CA LYS A 38 5.07 9.28 -4.33
C LYS A 38 4.21 8.27 -3.57
N ARG A 39 3.48 7.43 -4.30
CA ARG A 39 2.63 6.39 -3.73
C ARG A 39 3.36 5.05 -3.75
N ARG A 40 2.79 4.12 -3.00
CA ARG A 40 3.21 2.72 -2.96
C ARG A 40 1.98 1.86 -3.19
N ILE A 41 2.11 0.85 -4.03
CA ILE A 41 1.12 -0.21 -4.19
C ILE A 41 1.77 -1.56 -3.90
N VAL A 42 0.94 -2.53 -3.56
CA VAL A 42 1.32 -3.93 -3.44
C VAL A 42 0.68 -4.70 -4.58
N THR A 43 1.47 -5.37 -5.41
CA THR A 43 0.95 -6.23 -6.47
C THR A 43 0.36 -7.52 -5.87
N PRO A 44 -0.52 -8.25 -6.58
CA PRO A 44 -0.97 -9.58 -6.16
C PRO A 44 0.18 -10.57 -5.92
N ASN A 45 1.32 -10.37 -6.60
CA ASN A 45 2.54 -11.15 -6.44
C ASN A 45 3.35 -10.80 -5.18
N GLY A 46 2.91 -9.78 -4.43
CA GLY A 46 3.54 -9.39 -3.19
C GLY A 46 4.73 -8.43 -3.33
N GLU A 47 4.85 -7.76 -4.48
CA GLU A 47 5.86 -6.73 -4.72
C GLU A 47 5.35 -5.36 -4.29
N VAL A 48 6.19 -4.58 -3.64
CA VAL A 48 5.86 -3.21 -3.24
C VAL A 48 6.49 -2.25 -4.23
N ILE A 49 5.68 -1.59 -5.05
CA ILE A 49 6.14 -0.76 -6.17
C ILE A 49 5.89 0.72 -5.89
N ALA A 50 6.87 1.55 -6.25
CA ALA A 50 6.73 3.00 -6.33
C ALA A 50 5.95 3.41 -7.56
N CYS A 51 4.88 4.19 -7.37
CA CYS A 51 3.99 4.54 -8.46
C CYS A 51 3.23 5.84 -8.23
N GLU A 52 2.59 6.28 -9.30
CA GLU A 52 1.49 7.25 -9.32
C GLU A 52 0.17 6.50 -9.46
N LEU A 53 -0.91 7.14 -8.99
CA LEU A 53 -2.29 6.64 -9.11
C LEU A 53 -3.14 7.54 -10.03
N ASP A 54 -2.56 8.63 -10.51
CA ASP A 54 -3.15 9.64 -11.37
C ASP A 54 -2.44 9.64 -12.72
N GLY A 55 -2.86 8.72 -13.61
CA GLY A 55 -2.37 8.64 -14.97
C GLY A 55 -3.48 8.31 -15.97
N SER A 56 -3.15 8.39 -17.25
CA SER A 56 -4.08 8.03 -18.32
C SER A 56 -4.35 6.51 -18.30
N PRO A 57 -5.63 6.07 -18.21
CA PRO A 57 -6.00 4.65 -18.06
C PRO A 57 -5.38 3.71 -19.10
N ASP A 58 -5.19 4.19 -20.33
CA ASP A 58 -4.55 3.49 -21.44
C ASP A 58 -3.07 3.18 -21.23
N ARG A 59 -2.41 3.87 -20.29
CA ARG A 59 -0.99 3.69 -19.96
C ARG A 59 -0.74 3.06 -18.61
N ALA A 60 -1.78 2.56 -17.95
CA ALA A 60 -1.64 1.92 -16.64
C ALA A 60 -0.64 0.76 -16.74
N THR A 61 0.31 0.69 -15.80
CA THR A 61 1.27 -0.42 -15.73
C THR A 61 0.55 -1.70 -15.30
N GLY A 62 -0.46 -1.58 -14.44
CA GLY A 62 -1.28 -2.71 -14.02
C GLY A 62 -2.19 -2.35 -12.86
N ILE A 63 -2.65 -3.40 -12.17
CA ILE A 63 -3.51 -3.29 -11.00
C ILE A 63 -2.72 -3.71 -9.75
N GLY A 64 -2.90 -2.96 -8.68
CA GLY A 64 -2.36 -3.27 -7.36
C GLY A 64 -3.31 -2.85 -6.25
N TYR A 65 -2.84 -3.00 -5.02
CA TYR A 65 -3.61 -2.66 -3.83
C TYR A 65 -2.85 -1.63 -3.01
N ILE A 66 -3.59 -0.66 -2.47
CA ILE A 66 -2.99 0.35 -1.60
C ILE A 66 -2.65 -0.32 -0.26
N PRO A 67 -1.41 -0.23 0.23
CA PRO A 67 -1.09 -0.78 1.53
C PRO A 67 -1.83 0.00 2.61
N HIS A 68 -2.49 -0.70 3.52
CA HIS A 68 -3.47 -0.10 4.44
C HIS A 68 -2.83 0.94 5.37
N TRP A 69 -1.53 0.84 5.67
CA TRP A 69 -0.83 1.84 6.48
C TRP A 69 -0.84 3.25 5.85
N ALA A 70 -1.03 3.36 4.53
CA ALA A 70 -1.11 4.64 3.84
C ALA A 70 -2.49 5.31 3.96
N THR A 71 -3.55 4.55 4.25
CA THR A 71 -4.95 5.02 4.30
C THR A 71 -5.58 4.89 5.68
N CYS A 72 -4.92 4.18 6.59
CA CYS A 72 -5.41 3.94 7.94
C CYS A 72 -5.16 5.15 8.85
N PRO A 73 -6.20 5.79 9.41
CA PRO A 73 -6.02 6.89 10.36
C PRO A 73 -5.36 6.44 11.68
N ALA A 74 -5.40 5.13 11.96
CA ALA A 74 -4.78 4.52 13.13
C ALA A 74 -3.39 3.92 12.84
N ALA A 75 -2.82 4.11 11.64
CA ALA A 75 -1.54 3.50 11.24
C ALA A 75 -0.41 3.76 12.25
N GLY A 76 -0.30 5.00 12.75
CA GLY A 76 0.72 5.38 13.72
C GLY A 76 0.71 4.57 15.02
N ARG A 77 -0.40 3.91 15.37
CA ARG A 77 -0.52 3.05 16.57
C ARG A 77 0.17 1.68 16.38
N PHE A 78 0.44 1.28 15.14
CA PHE A 78 1.04 -0.01 14.80
C PHE A 78 2.53 0.09 14.46
N HIS A 79 3.04 1.31 14.31
CA HIS A 79 4.46 1.55 14.08
C HIS A 79 5.20 1.44 15.43
N LYS A 80 5.82 0.29 15.70
CA LYS A 80 6.79 0.16 16.80
C LYS A 80 8.08 0.86 16.40
N GLY A 81 8.33 2.06 16.93
CA GLY A 81 9.64 2.69 17.06
C GLY A 81 10.45 2.84 15.75
N GLY A 82 10.36 4.01 15.12
CA GLY A 82 11.20 4.36 13.99
C GLY A 82 11.19 5.87 13.77
N SER A 83 11.90 6.60 14.62
CA SER A 83 12.39 7.93 14.29
C SER A 83 13.21 7.84 13.00
N HIS A 84 12.63 8.23 11.88
CA HIS A 84 13.37 8.74 10.73
C HIS A 84 12.82 10.12 10.45
N GLY A 85 13.63 11.11 10.79
CA GLY A 85 13.29 12.51 10.72
C GLY A 85 12.76 12.89 9.34
N MET A 86 11.58 13.50 9.34
CA MET A 86 11.31 14.57 8.41
C MET A 86 12.34 15.66 8.71
N ARG A 87 13.41 15.70 7.91
CA ARG A 87 14.24 16.89 7.81
C ARG A 87 13.56 17.84 6.80
N PRO A 88 13.56 19.15 7.06
CA PRO A 88 12.89 20.16 6.24
C PRO A 88 13.40 20.17 4.79
#